data_AF-A0A8T7FB10-F1
#
_entry.id   AF-A0A8T7FB10-F1
#
_cell.length_a   1.000
_cell.length_b   1.000
_cell.length_c   1.000
_cell.angle_alpha   90.00
_cell.angle_beta   90.00
_cell.angle_gamma   90.00
#
_symmetry.space_group_name_H-M   'P 1'
#
loop_
_entity.id
_entity.type
_entity.pdbx_description
1 polymer ?
#
loop_
_entity_poly.entity_id
_entity_poly.type
_entity_poly.pdbx_seq_one_letter_code
_entity_poly.pdbx_strand_id
1 'polypeptide(L)'
;MDVQFAVRETPTLALLDRDQALESLSAFRQEWESVAGNGSLIDVSASVGLMLFDFTSRLGLTPEEQVQVLGDQLFFAALRKVNGNSI
;
A
#
# COMPACT_ATOMS: atom_id res chain seq x y z
N MET A 1 -8.16 45.76 -0.68
CA MET A 1 -8.62 44.49 -1.27
C MET A 1 -7.50 43.51 -1.04
N ASP A 2 -7.53 42.88 0.12
CA ASP A 2 -6.47 41.99 0.59
C ASP A 2 -6.69 40.61 0.00
N VAL A 3 -5.80 40.21 -0.90
CA VAL A 3 -5.85 38.90 -1.55
C VAL A 3 -5.33 37.88 -0.53
N GLN A 4 -6.25 37.13 0.07
CA GLN A 4 -5.90 35.99 0.90
C GLN A 4 -5.32 34.89 0.01
N PHE A 5 -3.99 34.74 0.01
CA PHE A 5 -3.35 33.55 -0.51
C PHE A 5 -3.73 32.40 0.43
N ALA A 6 -4.60 31.50 -0.03
CA ALA A 6 -4.85 30.25 0.66
C ALA A 6 -3.50 29.55 0.86
N VAL A 7 -3.04 29.48 2.10
CA VAL A 7 -1.88 28.68 2.49
C VAL A 7 -2.26 27.25 2.14
N ARG A 8 -1.69 26.72 1.05
CA ARG A 8 -1.76 25.30 0.78
C ARG A 8 -1.03 24.62 1.93
N GLU A 9 -1.80 23.98 2.81
CA GLU A 9 -1.21 23.12 3.83
C GLU A 9 -0.30 22.14 3.09
N THR A 10 1.00 22.23 3.38
CA THR A 10 1.95 21.26 2.84
C THR A 10 1.53 19.93 3.45
N PRO A 11 1.20 18.89 2.67
CA PRO A 11 0.86 17.60 3.24
C PRO A 11 2.03 17.23 4.13
N THR A 12 1.76 17.20 5.44
CA THR A 12 2.74 16.74 6.40
C THR A 12 2.94 15.29 6.00
N LEU A 13 4.07 14.98 5.37
CA LEU A 13 4.48 13.61 5.16
C LEU A 13 4.42 12.99 6.55
N ALA A 14 3.41 12.15 6.79
CA ALA A 14 3.31 11.41 8.03
C ALA A 14 4.56 10.53 8.07
N LEU A 15 5.58 10.99 8.78
CA LEU A 15 6.77 10.20 9.04
C LEU A 15 6.25 8.96 9.75
N LEU A 16 6.33 7.82 9.07
CA LEU A 16 6.01 6.54 9.66
C LEU A 16 6.86 6.38 10.91
N ASP A 17 6.19 6.29 12.05
CA ASP A 17 6.86 5.97 13.29
C ASP A 17 7.52 4.59 13.16
N ARG A 18 8.69 4.42 13.78
CA ARG A 18 9.47 3.19 13.63
C ARG A 18 8.71 1.98 14.14
N ASP A 19 7.96 2.12 15.24
CA ASP A 19 7.20 1.01 15.81
C ASP A 19 6.03 0.66 14.91
N GLN A 20 5.36 1.67 14.35
CA GLN A 20 4.31 1.47 13.35
C GLN A 20 4.83 0.78 12.09
N ALA A 21 6.03 1.13 11.62
CA ALA A 21 6.66 0.46 10.48
C ALA A 21 6.97 -1.02 10.80
N LEU A 22 7.49 -1.32 11.99
CA LEU A 22 7.78 -2.69 12.42
C LEU A 22 6.50 -3.52 12.57
N GLU A 23 5.43 -2.94 13.12
CA GLU A 23 4.13 -3.58 13.25
C GLU A 23 3.53 -3.91 11.88
N SER A 24 3.49 -2.93 10.97
CA SER A 24 2.98 -3.11 9.60
C SER A 24 3.75 -4.17 8.82
N LEU A 25 5.09 -4.17 8.91
CA LEU A 25 5.92 -5.19 8.26
C LEU A 25 5.73 -6.59 8.88
N SER A 26 5.54 -6.66 10.20
CA SER A 26 5.28 -7.93 10.89
C SER A 26 3.94 -8.52 10.49
N ALA A 27 2.89 -7.69 10.43
CA ALA A 27 1.57 -8.09 9.97
C ALA A 27 1.59 -8.53 8.50
N PHE A 28 2.30 -7.79 7.64
CA PHE A 28 2.49 -8.16 6.24
C PHE A 28 3.16 -9.53 6.10
N ARG A 29 4.27 -9.78 6.81
CA ARG A 29 4.93 -11.09 6.81
C ARG A 29 3.99 -12.21 7.25
N GLN A 30 3.25 -12.03 8.34
CA GLN A 30 2.35 -13.06 8.88
C GLN A 30 1.23 -13.43 7.90
N GLU A 31 0.67 -12.45 7.18
CA GLU A 31 -0.33 -12.73 6.16
C GLU A 31 0.25 -13.58 5.03
N TRP A 32 1.43 -13.20 4.53
CA TRP A 32 2.08 -13.96 3.48
C TRP A 32 2.57 -15.34 3.95
N GLU A 33 2.92 -15.50 5.22
CA GLU A 33 3.20 -16.82 5.82
C GLU A 33 1.95 -17.69 5.81
N SER A 34 0.78 -17.13 6.12
CA SER A 34 -0.48 -17.85 6.00
C SER A 34 -0.75 -18.28 4.55
N VAL A 35 -0.41 -17.47 3.56
CA VAL A 35 -0.54 -17.81 2.13
C VAL A 35 0.47 -18.87 1.71
N ALA A 36 1.70 -18.81 2.24
CA ALA A 36 2.75 -19.81 2.01
C ALA A 36 2.42 -21.17 2.67
N GLY A 37 1.57 -21.17 3.69
CA GLY A 37 1.23 -22.35 4.48
C GLY A 37 2.46 -22.89 5.21
N ASN A 38 2.82 -24.16 4.96
CA ASN A 38 4.03 -24.77 5.52
C ASN A 38 5.29 -24.51 4.67
N GLY A 39 5.18 -23.74 3.59
CA GLY A 39 6.28 -23.39 2.70
C GLY A 39 7.12 -22.23 3.20
N SER A 40 8.20 -21.93 2.49
CA SER A 40 9.05 -20.76 2.73
C SER A 40 8.49 -19.54 2.00
N LEU A 41 8.46 -18.38 2.66
CA LEU A 41 8.18 -17.09 2.00
C LEU A 41 9.12 -16.80 0.83
N ILE A 42 10.33 -17.35 0.85
CA ILE A 42 11.33 -17.18 -0.22
C ILE A 42 10.86 -17.87 -1.51
N ASP A 43 10.10 -18.95 -1.40
CA ASP A 43 9.69 -19.79 -2.53
C ASP A 43 8.26 -19.49 -3.01
N VAL A 44 7.59 -18.50 -2.40
CA VAL A 44 6.22 -18.11 -2.78
C VAL A 44 6.20 -17.45 -4.16
N SER A 45 5.40 -18.01 -5.07
CA SER A 45 5.07 -17.36 -6.34
C SER A 45 4.00 -16.29 -6.13
N ALA A 46 4.44 -15.04 -5.97
CA ALA A 46 3.57 -13.88 -5.73
C ALA A 46 3.54 -12.91 -6.94
N SER A 47 2.43 -12.20 -7.10
CA SER A 47 2.38 -11.05 -8.01
C SER A 47 3.01 -9.84 -7.33
N VAL A 48 4.18 -9.41 -7.80
CA VAL A 48 4.88 -8.22 -7.29
C VAL A 48 3.98 -6.98 -7.33
N GLY A 49 3.14 -6.86 -8.36
CA GLY A 49 2.20 -5.74 -8.48
C GLY A 49 1.13 -5.72 -7.39
N LEU A 50 0.58 -6.88 -7.03
CA LEU A 50 -0.37 -6.99 -5.92
C LEU A 50 0.31 -6.77 -4.56
N MET A 51 1.54 -7.24 -4.42
CA MET A 51 2.35 -7.00 -3.24
C MET A 51 2.58 -5.50 -3.00
N LEU A 52 2.95 -4.74 -4.04
CA LEU A 52 3.12 -3.29 -3.94
C LEU A 52 1.80 -2.58 -3.61
N PHE A 53 0.69 -3.02 -4.20
CA PHE A 53 -0.65 -2.48 -3.89
C PHE A 53 -1.06 -2.70 -2.44
N ASP A 54 -0.75 -3.87 -1.88
CA ASP A 54 -1.00 -4.18 -0.47
C ASP A 54 -0.14 -3.30 0.45
N PHE A 55 1.14 -3.10 0.12
CA PHE A 55 2.00 -2.18 0.87
C PHE A 55 1.43 -0.77 0.93
N THR A 56 1.03 -0.21 -0.21
CA THR A 56 0.48 1.16 -0.23
C THR A 56 -0.80 1.28 0.60
N SER A 57 -1.61 0.22 0.64
CA SER A 57 -2.81 0.17 1.48
C SER A 57 -2.47 0.12 2.97
N ARG A 58 -1.47 -0.69 3.37
CA ARG A 58 -1.03 -0.82 4.78
C ARG A 58 -0.33 0.40 5.33
N LEU A 59 0.36 1.15 4.47
CA LEU A 59 0.94 2.44 4.86
C LEU A 59 -0.14 3.52 5.05
N GLY A 60 -1.42 3.19 4.82
CA GLY A 60 -2.54 4.09 5.00
C GLY A 60 -2.65 5.16 3.92
N LEU A 61 -2.01 4.94 2.75
CA LEU A 61 -2.03 5.90 1.66
C LEU A 61 -3.44 6.04 1.09
N THR A 62 -3.84 7.27 0.77
CA THR A 62 -5.12 7.53 0.07
C THR A 62 -5.07 6.99 -1.36
N PRO A 63 -6.21 6.72 -2.02
CA PRO A 63 -6.22 6.26 -3.40
C PRO A 63 -5.38 7.13 -4.35
N GLU A 64 -5.39 8.45 -4.16
CA GLU A 64 -4.59 9.39 -4.95
C GLU A 64 -3.08 9.19 -4.72
N GLU A 65 -2.65 8.98 -3.47
CA GLU A 65 -1.25 8.69 -3.13
C GLU A 65 -0.83 7.30 -3.63
N GLN A 66 -1.73 6.31 -3.57
CA GLN A 66 -1.48 4.98 -4.15
C GLN A 66 -1.29 5.07 -5.67
N VAL A 67 -2.09 5.87 -6.37
CA VAL A 67 -1.91 6.15 -7.81
C VAL A 67 -0.58 6.85 -8.07
N GLN A 68 -0.16 7.79 -7.23
CA GLN A 68 1.15 8.45 -7.38
C GLN A 68 2.32 7.47 -7.23
N VAL A 69 2.23 6.51 -6.30
CA VAL A 69 3.29 5.52 -6.06
C VAL A 69 3.31 4.41 -7.12
N LEU A 70 2.15 3.87 -7.47
CA LEU A 70 2.02 2.70 -8.35
C LEU A 70 1.93 3.07 -9.84
N GLY A 71 1.47 4.29 -10.13
CA GLY A 71 1.01 4.69 -11.45
C GLY A 71 -0.37 4.10 -11.77
N ASP A 72 -1.11 4.81 -12.65
CA ASP A 72 -2.49 4.46 -13.01
C ASP A 72 -2.65 3.00 -13.46
N GLN A 73 -1.77 2.54 -14.35
CA GLN A 73 -1.89 1.21 -14.94
C GLN A 73 -1.82 0.10 -13.89
N LEU A 74 -0.88 0.18 -12.94
CA LEU A 74 -0.72 -0.82 -11.90
C LEU A 74 -1.83 -0.71 -10.86
N PHE A 75 -2.17 0.51 -10.42
CA PHE A 75 -3.25 0.75 -9.47
C PHE A 75 -4.58 0.14 -9.97
N PHE A 76 -5.01 0.49 -11.19
CA PHE A 76 -6.27 -0.01 -11.72
C PHE A 76 -6.23 -1.51 -12.06
N ALA A 77 -5.08 -2.06 -12.49
CA ALA A 77 -4.94 -3.49 -12.72
C ALA A 77 -5.04 -4.29 -11.41
N ALA A 78 -4.38 -3.82 -10.35
CA ALA A 78 -4.44 -4.42 -9.02
C ALA A 78 -5.85 -4.32 -8.42
N LEU A 79 -6.46 -3.13 -8.47
CA LEU A 79 -7.82 -2.91 -7.99
C LEU A 79 -8.84 -3.82 -8.69
N ARG A 80 -8.74 -3.96 -10.02
CA ARG A 80 -9.58 -4.89 -10.79
C ARG A 80 -9.36 -6.33 -10.36
N LYS A 81 -8.11 -6.73 -10.15
CA LYS A 81 -7.76 -8.09 -9.72
C LYS A 81 -8.33 -8.39 -8.34
N VAL A 82 -8.17 -7.49 -7.37
CA VAL A 82 -8.67 -7.66 -5.99
C VAL A 82 -10.21 -7.71 -5.99
N ASN A 83 -10.88 -6.75 -6.63
CA ASN A 83 -12.35 -6.71 -6.68
C ASN A 83 -12.97 -7.85 -7.48
N GLY A 84 -12.25 -8.38 -8.48
CA GLY A 84 -12.69 -9.53 -9.28
C GLY A 84 -12.43 -10.89 -8.63
N ASN A 85 -11.69 -10.95 -7.53
CA ASN A 85 -11.35 -12.19 -6.80
C ASN A 85 -12.21 -12.42 -5.56
N SER A 86 -13.19 -11.54 -5.28
CA SER A 86 -14.24 -11.78 -4.28
C SER A 86 -15.24 -12.82 -4.84
N ILE A 87 -14.92 -14.11 -4.68
CA ILE A 87 -15.83 -15.24 -4.87
C ILE A 87 -15.82 -16.08 -3.61
#